data_AF-A0A1X0JFV7-F1
#
_entry.id   AF-A0A1X0JFV7-F1
#
_cell.length_a   1.000
_cell.length_b   1.000
_cell.length_c   1.000
_cell.angle_alpha   90.00
_cell.angle_beta   90.00
_cell.angle_gamma   90.00
#
_symmetry.space_group_name_H-M   'P 1'
#
loop_
_entity.id
_entity.type
_entity.pdbx_description
1 polymer ?
#
loop_
_entity_poly.entity_id
_entity_poly.type
_entity_poly.pdbx_seq_one_letter_code
_entity_poly.pdbx_strand_id
1 'polypeptide(L)'
;MLVSLLVTLTSHNVLVEKVSDWEQPHRRFMQGGNVPGDVGHYFEVRTFTYVDGPGSGLVHMQELISAIDAGTLMWVGGTGREELDNYPEVQAVAYAQWFTYVFALWEEQFRGRIAACFNQIGEARIRGSDILIDYFGDIRLIRNDFVHNKGICKESANLRFLDWGLVRGQPIEINAAQMMSLIELFPRNELRTAPTPQPPGDAQRVPGKVHPQLLEDVQERAQDLGLNDHQLLDAALRVWLA
;
A
#
# COMPACT_ATOMS: atom_id res chain seq x y z
N MET A 1 0.65 11.67 -3.69
CA MET A 1 1.36 11.04 -2.55
C MET A 1 1.19 11.82 -1.25
N LEU A 2 1.57 13.09 -1.15
CA LEU A 2 1.44 13.84 0.11
C LEU A 2 -0.01 14.01 0.58
N VAL A 3 -0.94 14.31 -0.33
CA VAL A 3 -2.37 14.39 0.00
C VAL A 3 -2.92 13.06 0.50
N SER A 4 -2.56 11.93 -0.14
CA SER A 4 -3.01 10.61 0.32
C SER A 4 -2.38 10.23 1.66
N LEU A 5 -1.12 10.62 1.91
CA LEU A 5 -0.47 10.42 3.21
C LEU A 5 -1.16 11.23 4.30
N LEU A 6 -1.50 12.50 4.03
CA LEU A 6 -2.27 13.34 4.93
C LEU A 6 -3.63 12.71 5.25
N VAL A 7 -4.38 12.26 4.23
CA VAL A 7 -5.65 11.56 4.44
C VAL A 7 -5.46 10.33 5.31
N THR A 8 -4.46 9.49 5.05
CA THR A 8 -4.17 8.29 5.85
C THR A 8 -3.78 8.61 7.29
N LEU A 9 -3.05 9.70 7.53
CA LEU A 9 -2.65 10.11 8.88
C LEU A 9 -3.79 10.78 9.66
N THR A 10 -4.81 11.30 8.96
CA THR A 10 -5.94 12.02 9.57
C THR A 10 -7.24 11.22 9.56
N SER A 11 -7.32 10.13 8.80
CA SER A 11 -8.54 9.33 8.60
C SER A 11 -9.10 8.75 9.89
N HIS A 12 -8.26 8.56 10.90
CA HIS A 12 -8.64 8.01 12.19
C HIS A 12 -9.16 9.07 13.15
N ASN A 13 -8.84 10.35 12.95
CA ASN A 13 -9.24 11.42 13.86
C ASN A 13 -10.77 11.47 14.05
N VAL A 14 -11.54 11.22 12.98
CA VAL A 14 -13.01 11.18 13.05
C VAL A 14 -13.49 10.02 13.92
N LEU A 15 -12.86 8.84 13.82
CA LEU A 15 -13.24 7.69 14.65
C LEU A 15 -12.82 7.89 16.10
N VAL A 16 -11.66 8.50 16.34
CA VAL A 16 -11.20 8.83 17.70
C VAL A 16 -12.11 9.86 18.35
N GLU A 17 -12.51 10.91 17.63
CA GLU A 17 -13.49 11.89 18.09
C GLU A 17 -14.82 11.20 18.43
N LYS A 18 -15.30 10.30 17.57
CA LYS A 18 -16.52 9.52 17.83
C LYS A 18 -16.40 8.57 19.02
N VAL A 19 -15.23 8.00 19.29
CA VAL A 19 -15.02 7.21 20.52
C VAL A 19 -15.02 8.12 21.75
N SER A 20 -14.30 9.25 21.71
CA SER A 20 -14.28 10.23 22.79
C SER A 20 -15.69 10.78 23.12
N ASP A 21 -16.48 11.10 22.09
CA ASP A 21 -17.88 11.53 22.21
C ASP A 21 -18.77 10.49 22.89
N TRP A 22 -18.48 9.20 22.69
CA TRP A 22 -19.22 8.10 23.27
C TRP A 22 -18.77 7.77 24.70
N GLU A 23 -17.47 7.83 24.97
CA GLU A 23 -16.90 7.50 26.27
C GLU A 23 -17.38 8.43 27.39
N GLN A 24 -17.52 9.73 27.11
CA GLN A 24 -17.95 10.70 28.12
C GLN A 24 -19.34 10.37 28.69
N PRO A 25 -20.40 10.20 27.88
CA PRO A 25 -21.70 9.72 28.36
C PRO A 25 -21.65 8.29 28.93
N HIS A 26 -20.86 7.39 28.35
CA HIS A 26 -20.80 6.00 28.82
C HIS A 26 -20.19 5.88 30.23
N ARG A 27 -19.14 6.65 30.54
CA ARG A 27 -18.58 6.72 31.90
C ARG A 27 -19.62 7.20 32.92
N ARG A 28 -20.45 8.17 32.55
CA ARG A 28 -21.56 8.66 33.40
C ARG A 28 -22.61 7.56 33.63
N PHE A 29 -22.98 6.82 32.59
CA PHE A 29 -23.91 5.68 32.68
C PHE A 29 -23.39 4.62 33.67
N MET A 30 -22.11 4.25 33.55
CA MET A 30 -21.45 3.27 34.43
C MET A 30 -21.38 3.71 35.90
N GLN A 31 -21.38 5.02 36.16
CA GLN A 31 -21.40 5.61 37.52
C GLN A 31 -22.83 5.74 38.10
N GLY A 32 -23.85 5.20 37.43
CA GLY A 32 -25.24 5.22 37.90
C GLY A 32 -26.03 6.49 37.55
N GLY A 33 -25.45 7.39 36.75
CA GLY A 33 -26.08 8.63 36.30
C GLY A 33 -26.90 8.46 35.01
N ASN A 34 -27.75 7.43 34.94
CA ASN A 34 -28.56 7.12 33.76
C ASN A 34 -29.53 8.28 33.44
N VAL A 35 -29.43 8.82 32.21
CA VAL A 35 -30.32 9.88 31.71
C VAL A 35 -31.08 9.35 30.50
N PRO A 36 -32.38 9.66 30.33
CA PRO A 36 -33.09 9.37 29.09
C PRO A 36 -32.35 10.01 27.89
N GLY A 37 -31.81 9.19 27.00
CA GLY A 37 -30.98 9.64 25.87
C GLY A 37 -29.48 9.32 25.97
N ASP A 38 -29.07 8.43 26.88
CA ASP A 38 -27.71 7.87 26.86
C ASP A 38 -27.38 7.20 25.50
N VAL A 39 -26.11 7.27 25.11
CA VAL A 39 -25.64 6.83 23.80
C VAL A 39 -25.68 5.30 23.67
N GLY A 40 -26.15 4.82 22.52
CA GLY A 40 -26.23 3.39 22.25
C GLY A 40 -24.88 2.68 22.17
N HIS A 41 -24.87 1.36 22.38
CA HIS A 41 -23.64 0.55 22.48
C HIS A 41 -23.04 0.11 21.14
N TYR A 42 -23.67 0.47 20.03
CA TYR A 42 -23.22 0.13 18.68
C TYR A 42 -23.04 1.38 17.83
N PHE A 43 -21.99 1.39 17.00
CA PHE A 43 -21.71 2.43 16.02
C PHE A 43 -22.22 2.02 14.63
N GLU A 44 -23.14 2.79 14.04
CA GLU A 44 -23.62 2.57 12.68
C GLU A 44 -22.68 3.20 11.64
N VAL A 45 -21.99 2.36 10.88
CA VAL A 45 -20.93 2.79 9.93
C VAL A 45 -21.48 3.66 8.80
N ARG A 46 -22.77 3.51 8.44
CA ARG A 46 -23.38 4.24 7.32
C ARG A 46 -23.75 5.68 7.66
N THR A 47 -24.20 5.91 8.88
CA THR A 47 -24.80 7.16 9.34
C THR A 47 -23.92 7.89 10.36
N PHE A 48 -22.89 7.21 10.89
CA PHE A 48 -21.99 7.71 11.93
C PHE A 48 -22.73 8.08 13.23
N THR A 49 -23.75 7.30 13.58
CA THR A 49 -24.58 7.48 14.79
C THR A 49 -24.51 6.27 15.72
N TYR A 50 -24.82 6.48 17.01
CA TYR A 50 -24.90 5.42 18.00
C TYR A 50 -26.31 4.83 18.07
N VAL A 51 -26.40 3.50 18.19
CA VAL A 51 -27.66 2.75 18.26
C VAL A 51 -27.58 1.68 19.34
N ASP A 52 -28.73 1.31 19.92
CA ASP A 52 -28.78 0.44 21.12
C ASP A 52 -28.66 -1.06 20.81
N GLY A 53 -28.95 -1.47 19.58
CA GLY A 53 -29.07 -2.89 19.20
C GLY A 53 -28.06 -3.32 18.14
N PRO A 54 -27.71 -4.63 18.09
CA PRO A 54 -26.85 -5.19 17.06
C PRO A 54 -27.56 -5.28 15.70
N GLY A 55 -26.78 -5.40 14.62
CA GLY A 55 -27.31 -5.37 13.26
C GLY A 55 -26.22 -5.31 12.20
N SER A 56 -26.61 -5.41 10.93
CA SER A 56 -25.68 -5.34 9.80
C SER A 56 -25.13 -3.93 9.64
N GLY A 57 -23.80 -3.80 9.50
CA GLY A 57 -23.13 -2.50 9.40
C GLY A 57 -22.98 -1.77 10.74
N LEU A 58 -23.17 -2.49 11.86
CA LEU A 58 -22.98 -1.99 13.21
C LEU A 58 -21.71 -2.60 13.84
N VAL A 59 -20.90 -1.79 14.52
CA VAL A 59 -19.72 -2.23 15.27
C VAL A 59 -19.98 -2.01 16.75
N HIS A 60 -19.72 -2.99 17.61
CA HIS A 60 -19.87 -2.79 19.05
C HIS A 60 -18.82 -1.79 19.55
N MET A 61 -19.22 -0.83 20.39
CA MET A 61 -18.31 0.25 20.81
C MET A 61 -17.07 -0.25 21.55
N GLN A 62 -17.17 -1.33 22.32
CA GLN A 62 -16.00 -1.95 22.96
C GLN A 62 -14.99 -2.51 21.95
N GLU A 63 -15.46 -3.03 20.81
CA GLU A 63 -14.58 -3.50 19.73
C GLU A 63 -13.90 -2.31 19.05
N LEU A 64 -14.67 -1.25 18.77
CA LEU A 64 -14.15 -0.01 18.18
C LEU A 64 -13.12 0.67 19.10
N ILE A 65 -13.42 0.76 20.39
CA ILE A 65 -12.48 1.25 21.42
C ILE A 65 -11.24 0.38 21.43
N SER A 66 -11.36 -0.95 21.51
CA SER A 66 -10.19 -1.84 21.50
C SER A 66 -9.35 -1.68 20.23
N ALA A 67 -9.99 -1.42 19.10
CA ALA A 67 -9.32 -1.19 17.82
C ALA A 67 -8.65 0.19 17.70
N ILE A 68 -9.02 1.17 18.55
CA ILE A 68 -8.49 2.54 18.56
C ILE A 68 -7.50 2.75 19.72
N ASP A 69 -7.88 2.39 20.95
CA ASP A 69 -7.12 2.56 22.19
C ASP A 69 -5.87 1.68 22.26
N ALA A 70 -5.75 0.69 21.38
CA ALA A 70 -4.50 -0.04 21.16
C ALA A 70 -3.42 0.83 20.49
N GLY A 71 -3.29 2.11 20.87
CA GLY A 71 -2.15 3.00 20.61
C GLY A 71 -2.44 4.14 19.63
N THR A 72 -3.14 5.17 20.11
CA THR A 72 -3.48 6.33 19.28
C THR A 72 -2.41 7.42 19.38
N LEU A 73 -2.01 7.96 18.22
CA LEU A 73 -1.36 9.26 18.08
C LEU A 73 -2.45 10.30 17.82
N MET A 74 -2.77 11.11 18.83
CA MET A 74 -3.79 12.15 18.73
C MET A 74 -3.19 13.41 18.08
N TRP A 75 -3.68 13.79 16.89
CA TRP A 75 -3.49 15.15 16.39
C TRP A 75 -4.55 16.06 17.02
N VAL A 76 -4.29 16.56 18.22
CA VAL A 76 -5.14 17.60 18.83
C VAL A 76 -4.71 18.95 18.29
N GLY A 77 -5.63 19.66 17.63
CA GLY A 77 -5.42 21.02 17.19
C GLY A 77 -5.07 21.93 18.38
N GLY A 78 -3.81 22.39 18.45
CA GLY A 78 -3.35 23.39 19.42
C GLY A 78 -2.45 22.90 20.56
N THR A 79 -2.32 21.60 20.82
CA THR A 79 -1.57 21.09 22.00
C THR A 79 -0.36 20.20 21.71
N GLY A 80 -0.03 19.95 20.43
CA GLY A 80 1.15 19.16 20.06
C GLY A 80 0.89 17.65 19.95
N ARG A 81 1.93 16.87 19.66
CA ARG A 81 1.86 15.41 19.43
C ARG A 81 2.01 14.65 20.76
N GLU A 82 1.10 13.72 21.04
CA GLU A 82 1.29 12.70 22.08
C GLU A 82 1.33 11.31 21.42
N GLU A 83 2.40 10.55 21.69
CA GLU A 83 2.59 9.15 21.28
C GLU A 83 2.17 8.25 22.44
N LEU A 84 1.18 7.37 22.22
CA LEU A 84 0.96 6.20 23.06
C LEU A 84 1.37 4.95 22.29
N ASP A 85 2.36 4.23 22.83
CA ASP A 85 2.84 2.94 22.31
C ASP A 85 1.74 1.88 22.40
N ASN A 86 1.11 1.60 21.26
CA ASN A 86 0.58 0.31 20.80
C ASN A 86 0.23 0.49 19.29
N TYR A 87 0.03 -0.57 18.51
CA TYR A 87 -0.29 -0.48 17.08
C TYR A 87 -1.75 -0.88 16.80
N PRO A 88 -2.69 0.07 16.69
CA PRO A 88 -4.11 -0.23 16.55
C PRO A 88 -4.44 -0.84 15.19
N GLU A 89 -5.37 -1.79 15.16
CA GLU A 89 -5.78 -2.51 13.95
C GLU A 89 -6.24 -1.55 12.84
N VAL A 90 -6.93 -0.46 13.21
CA VAL A 90 -7.41 0.54 12.24
C VAL A 90 -6.24 1.27 11.57
N GLN A 91 -5.14 1.55 12.30
CA GLN A 91 -3.94 2.18 11.74
C GLN A 91 -3.23 1.24 10.76
N ALA A 92 -3.13 -0.04 11.11
CA ALA A 92 -2.57 -1.07 10.23
C ALA A 92 -3.31 -1.16 8.89
N VAL A 93 -4.65 -1.15 8.93
CA VAL A 93 -5.48 -1.19 7.72
C VAL A 93 -5.24 0.03 6.83
N ALA A 94 -5.25 1.23 7.41
CA ALA A 94 -5.07 2.46 6.65
C ALA A 94 -3.66 2.56 6.04
N TYR A 95 -2.64 2.11 6.76
CA TYR A 95 -1.26 2.10 6.25
C TYR A 95 -1.11 1.06 5.13
N ALA A 96 -1.67 -0.14 5.29
CA ALA A 96 -1.72 -1.15 4.22
C ALA A 96 -2.39 -0.62 2.94
N GLN A 97 -3.50 0.11 3.08
CA GLN A 97 -4.18 0.77 1.97
C GLN A 97 -3.30 1.83 1.33
N TRP A 98 -2.63 2.66 2.12
CA TRP A 98 -1.74 3.70 1.61
C TRP A 98 -0.56 3.14 0.83
N PHE A 99 0.14 2.14 1.38
CA PHE A 99 1.27 1.48 0.70
C PHE A 99 0.82 0.84 -0.62
N THR A 100 -0.36 0.20 -0.62
CA THR A 100 -0.96 -0.36 -1.84
C THR A 100 -1.26 0.72 -2.88
N TYR A 101 -1.93 1.79 -2.46
CA TYR A 101 -2.31 2.89 -3.34
C TYR A 101 -1.10 3.62 -3.94
N VAL A 102 -0.11 3.97 -3.11
CA VAL A 102 1.07 4.70 -3.55
C VAL A 102 1.95 3.86 -4.45
N PHE A 103 2.10 2.56 -4.17
CA PHE A 103 2.83 1.67 -5.06
C PHE A 103 2.13 1.50 -6.41
N ALA A 104 0.80 1.39 -6.43
CA ALA A 104 0.03 1.33 -7.67
C ALA A 104 0.20 2.62 -8.50
N LEU A 105 0.09 3.79 -7.87
CA LEU A 105 0.36 5.08 -8.54
C LEU A 105 1.78 5.12 -9.13
N TRP A 106 2.77 4.67 -8.36
CA TRP A 106 4.15 4.62 -8.81
C TRP A 106 4.30 3.78 -10.08
N GLU A 107 3.86 2.52 -10.05
CA GLU A 107 4.01 1.60 -11.19
C GLU A 107 3.17 2.02 -12.40
N GLU A 108 1.91 2.37 -12.20
CA GLU A 108 0.96 2.60 -13.30
C GLU A 108 1.07 4.00 -13.91
N GLN A 109 1.37 5.03 -13.10
CA GLN A 109 1.30 6.42 -13.56
C GLN A 109 2.67 7.07 -13.71
N PHE A 110 3.61 6.82 -12.81
CA PHE A 110 4.86 7.59 -12.77
C PHE A 110 6.02 6.87 -13.47
N ARG A 111 6.24 5.59 -13.17
CA ARG A 111 7.43 4.85 -13.61
C ARG A 111 7.61 4.87 -15.13
N GLY A 112 6.53 4.59 -15.88
CA GLY A 112 6.55 4.65 -17.34
C GLY A 112 6.76 6.05 -17.91
N ARG A 113 6.18 7.08 -17.28
CA ARG A 113 6.32 8.48 -17.73
C ARG A 113 7.74 9.01 -17.51
N ILE A 114 8.36 8.64 -16.39
CA ILE A 114 9.76 8.98 -16.10
C ILE A 114 10.70 8.33 -17.12
N ALA A 115 10.50 7.04 -17.41
CA ALA A 115 11.25 6.36 -18.47
C ALA A 115 11.07 7.04 -19.84
N ALA A 116 9.85 7.45 -20.18
CA ALA A 116 9.58 8.18 -21.42
C ALA A 116 10.29 9.54 -21.48
N CYS A 117 10.40 10.26 -20.36
CA CYS A 117 11.16 11.51 -20.29
C CYS A 117 12.65 11.29 -20.53
N PHE A 118 13.26 10.30 -19.88
CA PHE A 118 14.68 10.00 -20.10
C PHE A 118 14.96 9.47 -21.51
N ASN A 119 14.03 8.72 -22.11
CA ASN A 119 14.12 8.32 -23.52
C ASN A 119 14.21 9.48 -24.50
N GLN A 120 13.59 10.62 -24.19
CA GLN A 120 13.60 11.79 -25.08
C GLN A 120 14.93 12.56 -25.01
N ILE A 121 15.65 12.44 -23.90
CA ILE A 121 16.83 13.25 -23.59
C ILE A 121 18.12 12.42 -23.74
N GLY A 122 18.05 11.11 -23.53
CA GLY A 122 19.18 10.19 -23.62
C GLY A 122 19.29 9.49 -24.97
N GLU A 123 20.48 8.97 -25.27
CA GLU A 123 20.73 8.16 -26.47
C GLU A 123 20.27 6.70 -26.31
N ALA A 124 20.21 6.21 -25.07
CA ALA A 124 19.83 4.84 -24.76
C ALA A 124 18.32 4.69 -24.48
N ARG A 125 17.72 3.60 -24.96
CA ARG A 125 16.33 3.26 -24.67
C ARG A 125 16.18 2.82 -23.20
N ILE A 126 15.53 3.66 -22.41
CA ILE A 126 15.08 3.46 -21.04
C ILE A 126 13.67 2.88 -21.04
N ARG A 127 13.48 1.76 -20.35
CA ARG A 127 12.18 1.14 -20.06
C ARG A 127 11.74 1.50 -18.65
N GLY A 128 10.46 1.32 -18.34
CA GLY A 128 9.96 1.47 -16.97
C GLY A 128 10.73 0.58 -15.98
N SER A 129 11.10 -0.63 -16.41
CA SER A 129 11.92 -1.57 -15.63
C SER A 129 13.29 -1.02 -15.22
N ASP A 130 13.86 -0.07 -15.98
CA ASP A 130 15.16 0.53 -15.71
C ASP A 130 15.08 1.61 -14.62
N ILE A 131 13.87 2.07 -14.28
CA ILE A 131 13.65 3.01 -13.18
C ILE A 131 13.62 2.21 -11.86
N LEU A 132 14.79 2.04 -11.25
CA LEU A 132 14.98 1.34 -9.98
C LEU A 132 15.35 2.35 -8.90
N ILE A 133 14.43 2.57 -7.96
CA ILE A 133 14.61 3.50 -6.85
C ILE A 133 14.29 2.75 -5.56
N ASP A 134 15.27 2.61 -4.68
CA ASP A 134 15.17 1.79 -3.48
C ASP A 134 14.02 2.23 -2.57
N TYR A 135 13.73 3.54 -2.46
CA TYR A 135 12.56 4.06 -1.74
C TYR A 135 11.23 3.42 -2.19
N PHE A 136 10.99 3.28 -3.49
CA PHE A 136 9.79 2.62 -4.01
C PHE A 136 9.89 1.08 -3.94
N GLY A 137 11.12 0.55 -3.99
CA GLY A 137 11.41 -0.86 -3.72
C GLY A 137 11.01 -1.27 -2.30
N ASP A 138 11.34 -0.46 -1.31
CA ASP A 138 11.02 -0.67 0.10
C ASP A 138 9.52 -0.56 0.35
N ILE A 139 8.85 0.45 -0.24
CA ILE A 139 7.38 0.56 -0.26
C ILE A 139 6.74 -0.73 -0.81
N ARG A 140 7.29 -1.31 -1.87
CA ARG A 140 6.80 -2.59 -2.44
C ARG A 140 6.94 -3.74 -1.45
N LEU A 141 8.08 -3.85 -0.76
CA LEU A 141 8.33 -4.93 0.22
C LEU A 141 7.36 -4.84 1.40
N ILE A 142 7.14 -3.64 1.94
CA ILE A 142 6.18 -3.40 3.03
C ILE A 142 4.75 -3.72 2.58
N ARG A 143 4.36 -3.23 1.40
CA ARG A 143 3.07 -3.54 0.77
C ARG A 143 2.85 -5.05 0.62
N ASN A 144 3.87 -5.78 0.16
CA ASN A 144 3.79 -7.22 0.00
C ASN A 144 3.53 -7.93 1.32
N ASP A 145 4.17 -7.52 2.40
CA ASP A 145 3.94 -8.13 3.70
C ASP A 145 2.53 -7.84 4.25
N PHE A 146 2.01 -6.63 4.07
CA PHE A 146 0.61 -6.33 4.41
C PHE A 146 -0.38 -7.16 3.59
N VAL A 147 -0.22 -7.22 2.26
CA VAL A 147 -1.21 -7.83 1.36
C VAL A 147 -1.12 -9.36 1.34
N HIS A 148 0.10 -9.92 1.39
CA HIS A 148 0.33 -11.35 1.19
C HIS A 148 0.73 -12.08 2.47
N ASN A 149 1.33 -11.40 3.45
CA ASN A 149 1.79 -12.01 4.71
C ASN A 149 0.97 -11.58 5.92
N LYS A 150 -0.25 -11.04 5.72
CA LYS A 150 -1.19 -10.62 6.77
C LYS A 150 -0.57 -9.63 7.77
N GLY A 151 0.32 -8.76 7.30
CA GLY A 151 1.03 -7.81 8.13
C GLY A 151 2.19 -8.42 8.95
N ILE A 152 2.60 -9.66 8.68
CA ILE A 152 3.82 -10.23 9.26
C ILE A 152 5.03 -9.90 8.37
N CYS A 153 6.08 -9.36 8.98
CA CYS A 153 7.31 -9.00 8.31
C CYS A 153 8.02 -10.23 7.73
N LYS A 154 8.31 -10.21 6.43
CA LYS A 154 9.03 -11.29 5.74
C LYS A 154 9.95 -10.72 4.67
N GLU A 155 9.38 -9.97 3.73
CA GLU A 155 10.10 -9.29 2.65
C GLU A 155 10.68 -7.96 3.15
N SER A 156 9.89 -7.20 3.91
CA SER A 156 10.26 -5.91 4.51
C SER A 156 11.30 -6.01 5.63
N ALA A 157 11.85 -7.19 5.91
CA ALA A 157 13.06 -7.32 6.72
C ALA A 157 14.34 -6.93 5.94
N ASN A 158 14.22 -6.73 4.61
CA ASN A 158 15.32 -6.44 3.71
C ASN A 158 15.19 -5.07 3.06
N LEU A 159 14.66 -4.09 3.80
CA LEU A 159 14.61 -2.70 3.34
C LEU A 159 16.04 -2.19 3.10
N ARG A 160 16.22 -1.44 2.02
CA ARG A 160 17.53 -0.92 1.60
C ARG A 160 17.71 0.55 1.92
N PHE A 161 16.61 1.28 2.02
CA PHE A 161 16.56 2.73 2.14
C PHE A 161 15.84 3.18 3.41
N LEU A 162 14.69 2.57 3.73
CA LEU A 162 13.93 2.83 4.94
C LEU A 162 14.53 2.04 6.12
N ASP A 163 15.21 2.73 7.03
CA ASP A 163 15.79 2.14 8.23
C ASP A 163 14.76 2.08 9.37
N TRP A 164 13.75 1.24 9.20
CA TRP A 164 12.63 1.11 10.16
C TRP A 164 12.77 -0.07 11.11
N GLY A 165 13.87 -0.82 11.05
CA GLY A 165 14.17 -1.89 12.00
C GLY A 165 13.18 -3.06 12.01
N LEU A 166 12.45 -3.30 10.91
CA LEU A 166 11.43 -4.36 10.83
C LEU A 166 12.07 -5.76 10.95
N VAL A 167 11.52 -6.59 11.84
CA VAL A 167 12.09 -7.90 12.17
C VAL A 167 11.27 -9.02 11.54
N ARG A 168 11.94 -9.90 10.78
CA ARG A 168 11.31 -11.06 10.15
C ARG A 168 10.57 -11.93 11.17
N GLY A 169 9.32 -12.29 10.85
CA GLY A 169 8.45 -13.12 11.66
C GLY A 169 7.64 -12.37 12.71
N GLN A 170 7.89 -11.06 12.89
CA GLN A 170 7.11 -10.20 13.77
C GLN A 170 6.00 -9.46 13.00
N PRO A 171 4.91 -9.05 13.68
CA PRO A 171 3.98 -8.08 13.13
C PRO A 171 4.70 -6.81 12.67
N ILE A 172 4.25 -6.26 11.54
CA ILE A 172 4.69 -4.95 11.06
C ILE A 172 3.98 -3.89 11.88
N GLU A 173 4.74 -3.24 12.75
CA GLU A 173 4.30 -2.09 13.53
C GLU A 173 5.01 -0.87 12.96
N ILE A 174 4.24 0.02 12.33
CA ILE A 174 4.76 1.27 11.75
C ILE A 174 4.13 2.42 12.53
N ASN A 175 4.94 3.25 13.18
CA ASN A 175 4.42 4.41 13.88
C ASN A 175 4.22 5.62 12.94
N ALA A 176 3.55 6.67 13.42
CA ALA A 176 3.31 7.85 12.59
C ALA A 176 4.60 8.61 12.25
N ALA A 177 5.61 8.59 13.13
CA ALA A 177 6.90 9.21 12.84
C ALA A 177 7.58 8.56 11.64
N GLN A 178 7.54 7.23 11.54
CA GLN A 178 8.02 6.47 10.39
C GLN A 178 7.22 6.82 9.13
N MET A 179 5.88 6.87 9.19
CA MET A 179 5.07 7.31 8.04
C MET A 179 5.37 8.75 7.61
N MET A 180 5.62 9.66 8.55
CA MET A 180 5.99 11.05 8.26
C MET A 180 7.39 11.16 7.65
N SER A 181 8.32 10.30 8.05
CA SER A 181 9.67 10.27 7.49
C SER A 181 9.69 10.09 5.97
N LEU A 182 8.65 9.45 5.40
CA LEU A 182 8.49 9.27 3.95
C LEU A 182 8.44 10.61 3.18
N ILE A 183 8.00 11.70 3.82
CA ILE A 183 7.97 13.04 3.20
C ILE A 183 9.39 13.55 3.00
N GLU A 184 10.22 13.43 4.04
CA GLU A 184 11.58 13.93 4.08
C GLU A 184 12.51 13.05 3.22
N LEU A 185 12.28 11.74 3.28
CA LEU A 185 13.03 10.71 2.57
C LEU A 185 12.62 10.58 1.09
N PHE A 186 11.68 11.40 0.60
CA PHE A 186 11.20 11.29 -0.78
C PHE A 186 12.36 11.50 -1.80
N PRO A 187 12.57 10.57 -2.75
CA PRO A 187 13.81 10.43 -3.53
C PRO A 187 13.89 11.43 -4.70
N ARG A 188 13.90 12.74 -4.40
CA ARG A 188 13.83 13.81 -5.40
C ARG A 188 15.05 13.86 -6.32
N ASN A 189 16.22 13.45 -5.84
CA ASN A 189 17.47 13.56 -6.59
C ASN A 189 17.66 12.35 -7.49
N GLU A 190 17.33 11.16 -6.99
CA GLU A 190 17.33 9.90 -7.71
C GLU A 190 16.36 9.98 -8.91
N LEU A 191 15.17 10.56 -8.71
CA LEU A 191 14.18 10.78 -9.77
C LEU A 191 14.66 11.71 -10.90
N ARG A 192 15.68 12.54 -10.65
CA ARG A 192 16.28 13.45 -11.64
C ARG A 192 17.53 12.88 -12.29
N THR A 193 18.04 11.78 -11.76
CA THR A 193 19.26 11.16 -12.27
C THR A 193 18.88 10.16 -13.35
N ALA A 194 19.55 10.25 -14.50
CA ALA A 194 19.28 9.33 -15.60
C ALA A 194 19.60 7.89 -15.16
N PRO A 195 18.66 6.95 -15.32
CA PRO A 195 18.86 5.55 -14.97
C PRO A 195 19.86 4.90 -15.93
N THR A 196 20.58 3.90 -15.45
CA THR A 196 21.36 3.02 -16.32
C THR A 196 20.44 1.92 -16.86
N PRO A 197 20.36 1.72 -18.19
CA PRO A 197 19.59 0.63 -18.78
C PRO A 197 20.01 -0.70 -18.16
N GLN A 198 19.05 -1.49 -17.71
CA GLN A 198 19.35 -2.79 -17.14
C GLN A 198 19.56 -3.82 -18.26
N PRO A 199 20.44 -4.81 -18.06
CA PRO A 199 20.52 -5.94 -18.96
C PRO A 199 19.15 -6.63 -19.05
N PRO A 200 18.84 -7.32 -20.16
CA PRO A 200 17.63 -8.13 -20.26
C PRO A 200 17.57 -9.09 -19.06
N GLY A 201 16.47 -9.03 -18.31
CA GLY A 201 16.19 -9.97 -17.23
C GLY A 201 15.78 -11.34 -17.76
N ASP A 202 15.37 -12.21 -16.84
CA ASP A 202 14.88 -13.54 -17.20
C ASP A 202 13.65 -13.46 -18.11
N ALA A 203 13.52 -14.46 -19.00
CA ALA A 203 12.39 -14.58 -19.90
C ALA A 203 11.08 -14.70 -19.11
N GLN A 204 10.08 -13.89 -19.49
CA GLN A 204 8.74 -13.95 -18.91
C GLN A 204 7.78 -14.68 -19.83
N ARG A 205 6.80 -15.37 -19.25
CA ARG A 205 5.72 -15.98 -20.02
C ARG A 205 4.82 -14.89 -20.59
N VAL A 206 4.53 -14.97 -21.89
CA VAL A 206 3.59 -14.08 -22.55
C VAL A 206 2.17 -14.61 -22.32
N PRO A 207 1.27 -13.85 -21.67
CA PRO A 207 -0.11 -14.28 -21.46
C PRO A 207 -0.91 -14.18 -22.76
N GLY A 208 -1.80 -15.13 -23.01
CA GLY A 208 -2.69 -15.10 -24.17
C GLY A 208 -3.26 -16.46 -24.52
N LYS A 209 -4.24 -16.46 -25.43
CA LYS A 209 -4.73 -17.67 -26.10
C LYS A 209 -4.56 -17.47 -27.60
N VAL A 210 -4.13 -18.51 -28.29
CA VAL A 210 -3.96 -18.54 -29.75
C VAL A 210 -4.91 -19.60 -30.31
N HIS A 211 -5.41 -19.38 -31.53
CA HIS A 211 -6.23 -20.38 -32.22
C HIS A 211 -5.41 -21.66 -32.50
N PRO A 212 -5.95 -22.87 -32.29
CA PRO A 212 -5.19 -24.12 -32.43
C PRO A 212 -4.57 -24.34 -33.81
N GLN A 213 -5.30 -24.05 -34.89
CA GLN A 213 -4.80 -24.21 -36.26
C GLN A 213 -3.61 -23.27 -36.54
N LEU A 214 -3.71 -22.02 -36.08
CA LEU A 214 -2.61 -21.07 -36.19
C LEU A 214 -1.38 -21.52 -35.37
N LEU A 215 -1.60 -22.12 -34.19
CA LEU A 215 -0.51 -22.64 -33.38
C LEU A 215 0.18 -23.82 -34.08
N GLU A 216 -0.58 -24.70 -34.72
CA GLU A 216 -0.06 -25.84 -35.50
C GLU A 216 0.79 -25.36 -36.67
N ASP A 217 0.27 -24.46 -37.51
CA ASP A 217 1.01 -23.87 -38.65
C ASP A 217 2.32 -23.20 -38.21
N VAL A 218 2.28 -22.48 -37.09
CA VAL A 218 3.44 -21.78 -36.52
C VAL A 218 4.47 -22.75 -35.96
N GLN A 219 4.03 -23.85 -35.33
CA GLN A 219 4.92 -24.89 -34.80
C GLN A 219 5.61 -25.67 -35.91
N GLU A 220 4.89 -26.02 -36.98
CA GLU A 220 5.47 -26.65 -38.17
C GLU A 220 6.55 -25.74 -38.78
N ARG A 221 6.24 -24.45 -38.95
CA ARG A 221 7.20 -23.48 -39.45
C ARG A 221 8.42 -23.29 -38.52
N ALA A 222 8.23 -23.36 -37.21
CA ALA A 222 9.32 -23.26 -36.25
C ALA A 222 10.27 -24.45 -36.35
N GLN A 223 9.72 -25.65 -36.54
CA GLN A 223 10.49 -26.88 -36.76
C GLN A 223 11.32 -26.80 -38.05
N ASP A 224 10.73 -26.33 -39.15
CA ASP A 224 11.45 -26.10 -40.41
C ASP A 224 12.65 -25.17 -40.27
N LEU A 225 12.53 -24.17 -39.37
CA LEU A 225 13.56 -23.18 -39.09
C LEU A 225 14.52 -23.60 -37.96
N GLY A 226 14.30 -24.77 -37.34
CA GLY A 226 15.09 -25.26 -36.21
C GLY A 226 14.98 -24.39 -34.95
N LEU A 227 13.87 -23.66 -34.77
CA LEU A 227 13.64 -22.78 -33.63
C LEU A 227 12.94 -23.53 -32.50
N ASN A 228 13.36 -23.27 -31.25
CA ASN A 228 12.58 -23.66 -30.09
C ASN A 228 11.48 -22.62 -29.76
N ASP A 229 10.55 -22.97 -28.88
CA ASP A 229 9.41 -22.12 -28.50
C ASP A 229 9.81 -20.71 -28.06
N HIS A 230 10.92 -20.56 -27.33
CA HIS A 230 11.41 -19.25 -26.89
C HIS A 230 11.94 -18.41 -28.06
N GLN A 231 12.74 -19.02 -28.94
CA GLN A 231 13.31 -18.35 -30.10
C GLN A 231 12.24 -17.96 -31.11
N LEU A 232 11.27 -18.84 -31.33
CA LEU A 232 10.08 -18.59 -32.13
C LEU A 232 9.32 -17.36 -31.62
N LEU A 233 9.02 -17.34 -30.32
CA LEU A 233 8.24 -16.26 -29.71
C LEU A 233 9.00 -14.92 -29.73
N ASP A 234 10.30 -14.93 -29.42
CA ASP A 234 11.14 -13.73 -29.48
C ASP A 234 11.25 -13.20 -30.91
N ALA A 235 11.44 -14.08 -31.90
CA ALA A 235 11.47 -13.69 -33.31
C ALA A 235 10.14 -13.07 -33.76
N ALA A 236 9.01 -13.69 -33.41
CA ALA A 236 7.68 -13.17 -33.75
C ALA A 236 7.43 -11.78 -33.15
N LEU A 237 7.79 -11.58 -31.88
CA LEU A 237 7.64 -10.29 -31.21
C LEU A 237 8.58 -9.22 -31.78
N ARG A 238 9.82 -9.58 -32.15
CA ARG A 238 10.76 -8.66 -32.80
C ARG A 238 10.26 -8.20 -34.17
N VAL A 239 9.71 -9.12 -34.96
CA VAL A 239 9.12 -8.78 -36.27
C VAL A 239 7.94 -7.84 -36.10
N TRP A 240 7.10 -8.04 -35.08
CA TRP A 240 5.98 -7.13 -34.79
C TRP A 240 6.42 -5.73 -34.38
N LEU A 241 7.57 -5.61 -33.71
CA LEU A 241 8.12 -4.32 -33.23
C LEU A 241 8.94 -3.55 -34.29
N ALA A 242 9.26 -4.18 -35.42
CA ALA A 242 10.04 -3.59 -36.51
C ALA A 242 9.16 -2.78 -37.47
#